data_AF-A0A848M6Y1-F1
#
_entry.id   AF-A0A848M6Y1-F1
#
_cell.length_a   1.000
_cell.length_b   1.000
_cell.length_c   1.000
_cell.angle_alpha   90.00
_cell.angle_beta   90.00
_cell.angle_gamma   90.00
#
_symmetry.space_group_name_H-M   'P 1'
#
loop_
_entity.id
_entity.type
_entity.pdbx_description
1 polymer ?
#
loop_
_entity_poly.entity_id
_entity_poly.type
_entity_poly.pdbx_seq_one_letter_code
_entity_poly.pdbx_strand_id
1 'polypeptide(L)'
;MSYVTLNVVRGDADTERRTEDYEVPFKDGMSLLDAIFWIREHKEPSFAVRYSCRSANACKECMALVDGKAGYLCSIRAVPDTKVKLEPLPSLPWIKDLATSLD
;
A
#
# COMPACT_ATOMS: atom_id res chain seq x y z
N MET A 1 -13.05 -14.16 -12.33
CA MET A 1 -12.14 -13.01 -12.15
C MET A 1 -11.45 -13.20 -10.82
N SER A 2 -10.12 -13.20 -10.80
CA SER A 2 -9.35 -13.28 -9.56
C SER A 2 -9.18 -11.88 -8.95
N TYR A 3 -8.91 -11.85 -7.65
CA TYR A 3 -8.73 -10.63 -6.89
C TYR A 3 -7.47 -10.74 -6.02
N VAL A 4 -6.95 -9.61 -5.57
CA VAL A 4 -6.03 -9.55 -4.44
C VAL A 4 -6.71 -8.74 -3.34
N THR A 5 -6.67 -9.24 -2.10
CA THR A 5 -7.21 -8.52 -0.94
C THR A 5 -6.08 -7.75 -0.26
N LEU A 6 -6.18 -6.43 -0.20
CA LEU A 6 -5.27 -5.60 0.57
C LEU A 6 -5.90 -5.28 1.93
N ASN A 7 -5.30 -5.81 2.99
CA ASN A 7 -5.63 -5.49 4.38
C ASN A 7 -4.74 -4.32 4.83
N VAL A 8 -5.29 -3.12 4.91
CA VAL A 8 -4.50 -1.89 5.06
C VAL A 8 -4.80 -1.23 6.40
N VAL A 9 -3.74 -0.84 7.11
CA VAL A 9 -3.86 0.09 8.25
C VAL A 9 -4.20 1.49 7.75
N ARG A 10 -5.35 2.02 8.20
CA ARG A 10 -5.89 3.34 7.89
C ARG A 10 -5.83 4.25 9.11
N GLY A 11 -5.71 5.55 8.88
CA GLY A 11 -5.60 6.57 9.94
C GLY A 11 -4.42 7.49 9.71
N ASP A 12 -4.01 8.22 10.74
CA ASP A 12 -2.88 9.16 10.77
C ASP A 12 -2.30 9.22 12.19
N ALA A 13 -1.31 10.08 12.42
CA ALA A 13 -0.66 10.21 13.74
C ALA A 13 -1.61 10.56 14.90
N ASP A 14 -2.73 11.21 14.60
CA ASP A 14 -3.65 11.76 15.60
C ASP A 14 -4.92 10.90 15.79
N THR A 15 -5.07 9.83 15.01
CA THR A 15 -6.25 8.96 15.00
C THR A 15 -5.93 7.52 15.39
N GLU A 16 -6.95 6.79 15.83
CA GLU A 16 -6.80 5.37 16.14
C GLU A 16 -6.50 4.56 14.87
N ARG A 17 -5.54 3.64 15.00
CA ARG A 17 -5.22 2.66 13.95
C ARG A 17 -6.39 1.74 13.73
N ARG A 18 -6.97 1.77 12.54
CA ARG A 18 -7.96 0.80 12.08
C ARG A 18 -7.44 0.03 10.89
N THR A 19 -8.03 -1.12 10.63
CA THR A 19 -7.66 -1.95 9.49
C THR A 19 -8.87 -2.11 8.58
N GLU A 20 -8.68 -1.93 7.28
CA GLU A 20 -9.72 -2.08 6.26
C GLU A 20 -9.26 -3.05 5.16
N ASP A 21 -10.19 -3.86 4.66
CA ASP A 21 -9.96 -4.77 3.54
C ASP A 21 -10.45 -4.16 2.21
N TYR A 22 -9.62 -4.25 1.17
CA TYR A 22 -9.99 -3.87 -0.20
C TYR A 22 -9.79 -5.05 -1.14
N GLU A 23 -10.86 -5.47 -1.80
CA GLU A 23 -10.79 -6.41 -2.91
C GLU A 23 -10.47 -5.66 -4.20
N VAL A 24 -9.30 -5.93 -4.77
CA VAL A 24 -8.81 -5.30 -5.99
C VAL A 24 -8.79 -6.32 -7.12
N PRO A 25 -9.44 -6.05 -8.27
CA PRO A 25 -9.38 -6.93 -9.43
C PRO A 25 -7.93 -7.18 -9.85
N PHE A 26 -7.55 -8.44 -9.91
CA PHE A 26 -6.18 -8.82 -10.26
C PHE A 26 -5.89 -8.60 -11.75
N LYS A 27 -4.68 -8.14 -12.06
CA LYS A 27 -4.14 -8.02 -13.41
C LYS A 27 -2.73 -8.59 -13.44
N ASP A 28 -2.42 -9.38 -14.46
CA ASP A 28 -1.10 -9.99 -14.60
C ASP A 28 0.01 -8.96 -14.58
N GLY A 29 1.03 -9.24 -13.76
CA GLY A 29 2.18 -8.36 -13.59
C GLY A 29 1.93 -7.10 -12.76
N MET A 30 0.74 -6.87 -12.21
CA MET A 30 0.52 -5.69 -11.36
C MET A 30 1.35 -5.75 -10.07
N SER A 31 1.84 -4.60 -9.61
CA SER A 31 2.47 -4.45 -8.31
C SER A 31 1.43 -4.17 -7.21
N LEU A 32 1.84 -4.26 -5.94
CA LEU A 32 1.00 -3.80 -4.83
C LEU A 32 0.72 -2.29 -4.92
N LEU A 33 1.65 -1.49 -5.47
CA LEU A 33 1.41 -0.06 -5.70
C LEU A 33 0.33 0.17 -6.77
N ASP A 34 0.28 -0.65 -7.82
CA ASP A 34 -0.79 -0.59 -8.83
C ASP A 34 -2.15 -0.93 -8.22
N ALA A 35 -2.20 -1.90 -7.29
CA ALA A 35 -3.42 -2.23 -6.56
C ALA A 35 -3.91 -1.06 -5.69
N ILE A 36 -3.00 -0.35 -5.03
CA ILE A 36 -3.33 0.86 -4.25
C ILE A 36 -3.85 1.99 -5.16
N PHE A 37 -3.26 2.18 -6.35
CA PHE A 37 -3.80 3.15 -7.30
C PHE A 37 -5.21 2.79 -7.75
N TRP A 38 -5.48 1.51 -7.99
CA TRP A 38 -6.83 1.07 -8.30
C TRP A 38 -7.82 1.41 -7.16
N ILE A 39 -7.44 1.18 -5.90
CA ILE A 39 -8.25 1.58 -4.73
C ILE A 39 -8.52 3.08 -4.74
N ARG A 40 -7.48 3.91 -4.95
CA ARG A 40 -7.63 5.38 -5.02
C ARG A 40 -8.59 5.82 -6.12
N GLU A 41 -8.53 5.18 -7.28
CA GLU A 41 -9.35 5.54 -8.43
C GLU A 41 -10.81 5.08 -8.29
N HIS A 42 -11.08 3.98 -7.59
CA HIS A 42 -12.39 3.30 -7.68
C HIS A 42 -13.14 3.16 -6.34
N LYS A 43 -12.45 3.26 -5.20
CA LYS A 43 -13.01 2.93 -3.89
C LYS A 43 -12.78 4.02 -2.85
N GLU A 44 -11.54 4.48 -2.73
CA GLU A 44 -11.12 5.38 -1.67
C GLU A 44 -10.13 6.44 -2.19
N PRO A 45 -10.63 7.53 -2.80
CA PRO A 45 -9.79 8.61 -3.34
C PRO A 45 -8.87 9.27 -2.31
N SER A 46 -9.21 9.17 -1.01
CA SER A 46 -8.43 9.78 0.06
C SER A 46 -7.27 8.92 0.58
N PHE A 47 -7.10 7.70 0.05
CA PHE A 47 -6.04 6.77 0.45
C PHE A 47 -4.65 7.37 0.21
N ALA A 48 -3.83 7.44 1.26
CA ALA A 48 -2.50 8.05 1.20
C ALA A 48 -1.35 7.02 1.10
N VAL A 49 -0.45 7.24 0.16
CA VAL A 49 0.81 6.51 -0.01
C VAL A 49 1.83 7.45 -0.67
N ARG A 50 3.10 7.41 -0.26
CA ARG A 50 4.17 8.15 -0.94
C ARG A 50 4.66 7.38 -2.16
N TYR A 51 4.94 8.09 -3.25
CA TYR A 51 5.48 7.53 -4.48
C TYR A 51 6.02 8.64 -5.38
N SER A 52 6.99 8.29 -6.23
CA SER A 52 7.45 9.16 -7.31
C SER A 52 7.66 8.37 -8.60
N CYS A 53 8.67 7.49 -8.66
CA CYS A 53 9.05 6.78 -9.90
C CYS A 53 8.09 5.65 -10.33
N ARG A 54 7.15 5.24 -9.46
CA ARG A 54 6.12 4.17 -9.65
C ARG A 54 6.63 2.77 -10.04
N SER A 55 7.91 2.61 -10.36
CA SER A 55 8.53 1.36 -10.79
C SER A 55 10.02 1.35 -10.45
N ALA A 56 10.65 0.18 -10.47
CA ALA A 56 12.11 0.03 -10.34
C ALA A 56 12.75 0.60 -9.06
N ASN A 57 11.95 0.89 -8.01
CA ASN A 57 12.37 1.34 -6.66
C ASN A 57 13.39 2.49 -6.59
N ALA A 58 13.60 3.23 -7.67
CA ALA A 58 14.63 4.26 -7.78
C ALA A 58 14.44 5.43 -6.79
N CYS A 59 13.19 5.88 -6.58
CA CYS A 59 12.89 6.96 -5.63
C CYS A 59 12.85 6.52 -4.16
N LYS A 60 12.69 5.21 -3.90
CA LYS A 60 12.54 4.62 -2.55
C LYS A 60 11.36 5.15 -1.71
N GLU A 61 10.43 5.90 -2.30
CA GLU A 61 9.35 6.56 -1.55
C GLU A 61 8.18 5.64 -1.15
N CYS A 62 7.87 4.62 -1.96
CA CYS A 62 6.70 3.75 -1.74
C CYS A 62 6.97 2.59 -0.77
N MET A 63 7.77 2.85 0.26
CA MET A 63 8.14 1.83 1.23
C MET A 63 7.05 1.68 2.30
N ALA A 64 6.68 0.44 2.60
CA ALA A 64 5.69 0.07 3.62
C ALA A 64 6.06 -1.31 4.22
N LEU A 65 5.43 -1.69 5.32
CA LEU A 65 5.46 -3.08 5.76
C LEU A 65 4.46 -3.89 4.93
N VAL A 66 4.95 -4.98 4.33
CA VAL A 66 4.19 -5.97 3.59
C VAL A 66 4.33 -7.29 4.32
N ASP A 67 3.24 -7.78 4.90
CA ASP A 67 3.22 -8.99 5.75
C ASP A 67 4.33 -8.96 6.83
N GLY A 68 4.47 -7.81 7.49
CA GLY A 68 5.44 -7.57 8.55
C GLY A 68 6.89 -7.33 8.09
N LYS A 69 7.17 -7.29 6.78
CA LYS A 69 8.51 -7.01 6.25
C LYS A 69 8.53 -5.72 5.44
N ALA A 70 9.54 -4.88 5.67
CA ALA A 70 9.71 -3.66 4.89
C ALA A 70 9.97 -3.99 3.41
N GLY A 71 9.27 -3.32 2.51
CA GLY A 71 9.42 -3.51 1.07
C GLY A 71 8.89 -2.32 0.27
N TYR A 72 9.31 -2.25 -1.00
CA TYR A 72 8.85 -1.21 -1.93
C TYR A 72 7.62 -1.72 -2.68
N LEU A 73 6.48 -1.06 -2.49
CA LEU A 73 5.20 -1.47 -3.06
C LEU A 73 5.24 -1.56 -4.59
N CYS A 74 6.07 -0.73 -5.25
CA CYS A 74 6.23 -0.74 -6.71
C CYS A 74 6.99 -1.95 -7.27
N SER A 75 7.75 -2.69 -6.43
CA SER A 75 8.55 -3.84 -6.87
C SER A 75 7.98 -5.18 -6.43
N ILE A 76 7.00 -5.19 -5.53
CA ILE A 76 6.36 -6.41 -5.05
C ILE A 76 5.16 -6.72 -5.95
N ARG A 77 5.15 -7.90 -6.56
CA ARG A 77 4.04 -8.35 -7.41
C ARG A 77 2.86 -8.79 -6.55
N ALA A 78 1.66 -8.41 -6.97
CA ALA A 78 0.45 -8.99 -6.43
C ALA A 78 0.34 -10.45 -6.87
N VAL A 79 -0.26 -11.29 -6.02
CA VAL A 79 -0.54 -12.69 -6.32
C VAL A 79 -2.06 -12.86 -6.30
N PRO A 80 -2.67 -13.48 -7.33
CA PRO A 80 -4.11 -13.67 -7.37
C PRO A 80 -4.57 -14.56 -6.21
N ASP A 81 -5.77 -14.28 -5.72
CA ASP A 81 -6.48 -15.01 -4.67
C ASP A 81 -5.69 -15.07 -3.34
N THR A 82 -4.94 -14.01 -3.04
CA THR A 82 -4.19 -13.83 -1.79
C THR A 82 -4.65 -12.61 -1.00
N LYS A 83 -4.38 -12.62 0.31
CA LYS A 83 -4.56 -11.47 1.21
C LYS A 83 -3.20 -10.99 1.69
N VAL A 84 -2.93 -9.69 1.51
CA VAL A 84 -1.66 -9.04 1.86
C VAL A 84 -1.92 -7.97 2.91
N LYS A 85 -1.19 -8.02 4.03
CA LYS A 85 -1.24 -7.00 5.08
C LYS A 85 -0.28 -5.86 4.76
N LEU A 86 -0.79 -4.63 4.77
CA LEU A 86 -0.03 -3.41 4.52
C LEU A 86 -0.11 -2.45 5.72
N GLU A 87 1.05 -2.00 6.19
CA GLU A 87 1.16 -1.11 7.35
C GLU A 87 2.18 0.01 7.07
N PRO A 88 2.02 1.20 7.68
CA PRO A 88 3.05 2.24 7.62
C PRO A 88 4.35 1.75 8.25
N LEU A 89 5.47 2.35 7.84
CA LEU A 89 6.77 2.04 8.44
C LEU A 89 6.80 2.46 9.92
N PRO A 90 7.10 1.55 10.86
CA PRO A 90 6.98 1.82 12.29
C PRO A 90 8.08 2.75 12.82
N SER A 91 9.21 2.84 12.12
CA SER A 91 10.38 3.64 12.51
C SER A 91 10.35 5.07 11.97
N LEU A 92 9.30 5.46 11.25
CA LEU A 92 9.18 6.78 10.62
C LEU A 92 7.93 7.51 11.13
N PRO A 93 7.93 8.86 11.16
CA PRO A 93 6.73 9.62 11.50
C PRO A 93 5.56 9.25 10.58
N TRP A 94 4.45 8.80 11.16
CA TRP A 94 3.28 8.36 10.41
C TRP A 94 2.45 9.58 9.98
N ILE A 95 2.26 9.77 8.67
CA ILE A 95 1.51 10.91 8.14
C ILE A 95 0.04 10.52 7.97
N LYS A 96 -0.23 9.53 7.12
CA LYS A 96 -1.59 9.03 6.85
C LYS A 96 -1.54 7.70 6.10
N ASP A 97 -2.36 6.73 6.47
CA ASP A 97 -2.47 5.42 5.83
C ASP A 97 -1.10 4.74 5.68
N LEU A 98 -0.57 4.63 4.46
CA LEU A 98 0.78 4.08 4.21
C LEU A 98 1.87 5.17 4.04
N ALA A 99 1.49 6.44 4.06
CA ALA A 99 2.43 7.56 3.94
C ALA A 99 3.15 7.83 5.27
N THR A 100 4.48 7.91 5.20
CA THR A 100 5.38 8.26 6.31
C THR A 100 6.34 9.38 5.90
N SER A 101 6.84 10.15 6.87
CA SER A 101 7.86 11.17 6.60
C SER A 101 9.22 10.51 6.36
N LEU A 102 9.97 10.97 5.35
CA LEU A 102 11.27 10.41 4.93
C LEU A 102 12.43 11.37 5.21
N ASP A 103 12.15 12.39 6.01
CA ASP A 103 12.95 13.60 6.20
C ASP A 103 13.91 13.44 7.39
#